data_AF-A0A8R2LVW6-F1
#
_entry.id   AF-A0A8R2LVW6-F1
#
_cell.length_a   1.000
_cell.length_b   1.000
_cell.length_c   1.000
_cell.angle_alpha   90.00
_cell.angle_beta   90.00
_cell.angle_gamma   90.00
#
_symmetry.space_group_name_H-M   'P 1'
#
loop_
_entity.id
_entity.type
_entity.pdbx_description
1 polymer ?
#
loop_
_entity_poly.entity_id
_entity_poly.type
_entity_poly.pdbx_seq_one_letter_code
_entity_poly.pdbx_strand_id
1 'polypeptide(L)'
;MRTKEFDYKCVKCLVLDEADKIFQYGFEEDLKQIINRLPKDRQTMLFSATLSERTDALVESAMKKDKIQHINTDQDDLCATVEGLKQGYAVCQTQYRLWWLHKVLKKTKQFKVMVFFSSCKSVVFHYEFFQKYCQMNVLCIHGKMNQTDRTATINIFYETENIALFCTDVAARGLDIPAVDWIVQFDPPGDANEYIHRVGRTARGLGADGNAVLLLRPEEVGFVDYLKESKIYVDKYESWDSYYNLQKKLDTAMSDSNFVNLAIEAFEGYVRALEVRKLKQIFNLLTMDLDVLARSFGLKEKPDVDIRIGFSKKHRPRKRMAAILASQSDTKKAKS
;
A
#
# COMPACT_ATOMS: atom_id res chain seq x y z
N MET A 1 -3.76 26.51 13.25
CA MET A 1 -4.80 27.56 13.22
C MET A 1 -4.21 28.91 13.63
N ARG A 2 -3.50 29.58 12.71
CA ARG A 2 -2.96 30.96 12.88
C ARG A 2 -3.55 31.94 11.87
N THR A 3 -4.56 31.50 11.12
CA THR A 3 -5.26 32.29 10.11
C THR A 3 -6.21 33.23 10.85
N LYS A 4 -5.90 34.54 10.87
CA LYS A 4 -6.64 35.56 11.64
C LYS A 4 -8.13 35.63 11.27
N GLU A 5 -8.50 35.17 10.08
CA GLU A 5 -9.86 35.22 9.55
C GLU A 5 -10.69 33.96 9.82
N PHE A 6 -10.08 32.89 10.35
CA PHE A 6 -10.81 31.66 10.63
C PHE A 6 -11.50 31.74 12.01
N ASP A 7 -12.76 32.15 12.03
CA ASP A 7 -13.59 32.17 13.24
C ASP A 7 -14.21 30.78 13.51
N TYR A 8 -13.80 30.18 14.62
CA TYR A 8 -14.26 28.86 15.07
C TYR A 8 -15.19 28.95 16.30
N LYS A 9 -15.50 30.14 16.80
CA LYS A 9 -16.27 30.33 18.05
C LYS A 9 -17.73 29.87 17.94
N CYS A 10 -18.26 29.79 16.72
CA CYS A 10 -19.65 29.42 16.45
C CYS A 10 -19.80 27.99 15.89
N VAL A 11 -18.76 27.17 15.90
CA VAL A 11 -18.82 25.78 15.41
C VAL A 11 -19.84 24.98 16.23
N LYS A 12 -20.84 24.42 15.54
CA LYS A 12 -21.90 23.59 16.12
C LYS A 12 -21.71 22.10 15.92
N CYS A 13 -20.94 21.69 14.91
CA CYS A 13 -20.70 20.29 14.57
C CYS A 13 -19.21 20.07 14.30
N LEU A 14 -18.65 18.97 14.83
CA LEU A 14 -17.33 18.45 14.51
C LEU A 14 -17.51 17.03 13.98
N VAL A 15 -17.10 16.78 12.73
CA VAL A 15 -17.12 15.46 12.11
C VAL A 15 -15.68 14.96 11.99
N LEU A 16 -15.42 13.79 12.55
CA LEU A 16 -14.14 13.09 12.46
C LEU A 16 -14.35 11.84 11.61
N ASP A 17 -14.04 11.94 10.33
CA ASP A 17 -14.10 10.82 9.40
C ASP A 17 -12.76 10.06 9.37
N GLU A 18 -12.79 8.76 9.05
CA GLU A 18 -11.62 7.87 9.02
C GLU A 18 -10.78 7.97 10.31
N ALA A 19 -11.45 7.94 11.47
CA ALA A 19 -10.85 8.27 12.75
C ALA A 19 -9.69 7.33 13.15
N ASP A 20 -9.73 6.07 12.73
CA ASP A 20 -8.64 5.09 12.90
C ASP A 20 -7.30 5.59 12.31
N LYS A 21 -7.33 6.33 11.19
CA LYS A 21 -6.13 6.86 10.52
C LYS A 21 -5.48 8.03 11.22
N ILE A 22 -6.27 8.87 11.86
CA ILE A 22 -5.75 10.01 12.63
C ILE A 22 -4.74 9.48 13.67
N PHE A 23 -5.05 8.37 14.33
CA PHE A 23 -4.13 7.71 15.28
C PHE A 23 -2.98 7.00 14.57
N GLN A 24 -3.25 6.28 13.49
CA GLN A 24 -2.21 5.54 12.79
C GLN A 24 -1.07 6.44 12.29
N TYR A 25 -1.40 7.65 11.84
CA TYR A 25 -0.42 8.63 11.36
C TYR A 25 0.17 9.53 12.46
N GLY A 26 -0.26 9.38 13.71
CA GLY A 26 0.24 10.18 14.83
C GLY A 26 -0.29 11.61 14.86
N PHE A 27 -1.45 11.88 14.25
CA PHE A 27 -2.11 13.20 14.29
C PHE A 27 -2.90 13.44 15.58
N GLU A 28 -2.72 12.60 16.59
CA GLU A 28 -3.43 12.65 17.87
C GLU A 28 -3.25 14.01 18.56
N GLU A 29 -2.01 14.52 18.58
CA GLU A 29 -1.69 15.80 19.22
C GLU A 29 -2.24 16.99 18.43
N ASP A 30 -2.25 16.90 17.10
CA ASP A 30 -2.87 17.93 16.26
C ASP A 30 -4.39 17.95 16.46
N LEU A 31 -5.02 16.78 16.56
CA LEU A 31 -6.46 16.67 16.78
C LEU A 31 -6.86 17.17 18.18
N LYS A 32 -6.11 16.80 19.23
CA LYS A 32 -6.31 17.36 20.58
C LYS A 32 -6.21 18.89 20.58
N GLN A 33 -5.23 19.44 19.87
CA GLN A 33 -5.05 20.88 19.72
C GLN A 33 -6.21 21.56 18.96
N ILE A 34 -6.83 20.88 18.01
CA ILE A 34 -8.04 21.37 17.32
C ILE A 34 -9.22 21.34 18.29
N ILE A 35 -9.49 20.18 18.89
CA ILE A 35 -10.61 19.96 19.83
C ILE A 35 -10.58 20.96 21.00
N ASN A 36 -9.39 21.22 21.56
CA ASN A 36 -9.21 22.14 22.69
C ASN A 36 -9.50 23.61 22.34
N ARG A 37 -9.43 23.98 21.05
CA ARG A 37 -9.76 25.34 20.59
C ARG A 37 -11.23 25.48 20.23
N LEU A 38 -11.89 24.40 19.83
CA LEU A 38 -13.29 24.43 19.42
C LEU A 38 -14.25 24.62 20.62
N PRO A 39 -15.43 25.23 20.41
CA PRO A 39 -16.47 25.34 21.43
C PRO A 39 -16.82 23.98 22.02
N LYS A 40 -17.00 23.93 23.34
CA LYS A 40 -17.43 22.69 24.03
C LYS A 40 -18.90 22.35 23.77
N ASP A 41 -19.72 23.35 23.46
CA ASP A 41 -21.13 23.15 23.11
C ASP A 41 -21.27 22.93 21.60
N ARG A 42 -21.01 21.68 21.19
CA ARG A 42 -21.09 21.20 19.81
C ARG A 42 -21.50 19.73 19.80
N GLN A 43 -22.06 19.29 18.69
CA GLN A 43 -22.21 17.88 18.37
C GLN A 43 -20.90 17.36 17.79
N THR A 44 -20.38 16.24 18.29
CA THR A 44 -19.22 15.55 17.70
C THR A 44 -19.70 14.23 17.12
N MET A 45 -19.36 13.97 15.85
CA MET A 45 -19.61 12.70 15.17
C MET A 45 -18.25 12.08 14.80
N LEU A 46 -18.11 10.78 15.03
CA LEU A 46 -16.91 10.03 14.68
C LEU A 46 -17.32 8.86 13.80
N PHE A 47 -16.69 8.76 12.64
CA PHE A 47 -16.88 7.71 11.66
C PHE A 47 -15.56 6.97 11.47
N SER A 48 -15.64 5.63 11.47
CA SER A 48 -14.51 4.76 11.20
C SER A 48 -15.04 3.43 10.72
N ALA A 49 -14.43 2.88 9.67
CA ALA A 49 -14.74 1.52 9.22
C ALA A 49 -14.13 0.45 10.14
N THR A 50 -13.20 0.83 11.03
CA THR A 50 -12.61 -0.11 11.99
C THR A 50 -12.55 0.50 13.40
N LEU A 51 -12.93 -0.28 14.41
CA LEU A 51 -12.84 0.11 15.82
C LEU A 51 -11.60 -0.52 16.44
N SER A 52 -10.88 0.26 17.25
CA SER A 52 -9.70 -0.18 18.00
C SER A 52 -9.69 0.53 19.36
N GLU A 53 -8.98 -0.02 20.34
CA GLU A 53 -8.84 0.61 21.68
C GLU A 53 -8.28 2.05 21.59
N ARG A 54 -7.50 2.36 20.55
CA ARG A 54 -6.98 3.72 20.31
C ARG A 54 -8.08 4.68 19.84
N THR A 55 -9.04 4.17 19.10
CA THR A 55 -10.21 4.94 18.68
C THR A 55 -11.10 5.26 19.89
N ASP A 56 -11.17 4.39 20.90
CA ASP A 56 -11.90 4.66 22.14
C ASP A 56 -11.26 5.80 22.95
N ALA A 57 -9.93 5.86 23.00
CA ALA A 57 -9.23 6.99 23.60
C ALA A 57 -9.53 8.32 22.87
N LEU A 58 -9.79 8.28 21.55
CA LEU A 58 -10.27 9.48 20.83
C LEU A 58 -11.62 9.91 21.33
N VAL A 59 -12.56 8.96 21.37
CA VAL A 59 -13.95 9.17 21.76
C VAL A 59 -13.97 9.85 23.13
N GLU A 60 -13.17 9.35 24.07
CA GLU A 60 -13.06 9.94 25.41
C GLU A 60 -12.51 11.38 25.42
N SER A 61 -11.57 11.71 24.54
CA SER A 61 -10.97 13.05 24.47
C SER A 61 -11.80 14.05 23.67
N ALA A 62 -12.53 13.58 22.66
CA ALA A 62 -13.24 14.41 21.67
C ALA A 62 -14.72 14.62 22.01
N MET A 63 -15.31 13.70 22.78
CA MET A 63 -16.73 13.69 23.14
C MET A 63 -16.95 13.89 24.63
N LYS A 64 -18.14 14.41 24.99
CA LYS A 64 -18.54 14.51 26.39
C LYS A 64 -19.02 13.13 26.86
N LYS A 65 -18.39 12.59 27.92
CA LYS A 65 -18.60 11.22 28.42
C LYS A 65 -20.06 10.89 28.77
N ASP A 66 -20.87 11.89 29.10
CA ASP A 66 -22.27 11.77 29.54
C ASP A 66 -23.30 11.62 28.40
N LYS A 67 -22.88 11.68 27.12
CA LYS A 67 -23.81 11.64 25.96
C LYS A 67 -23.29 10.86 24.75
N ILE A 68 -22.41 9.88 24.95
CA ILE A 68 -21.89 9.09 23.83
C ILE A 68 -22.93 8.03 23.44
N GLN A 69 -23.37 8.07 22.18
CA GLN A 69 -24.13 6.98 21.57
C GLN A 69 -23.20 6.22 20.63
N HIS A 70 -22.94 4.95 20.96
CA HIS A 70 -22.23 4.05 20.07
C HIS A 70 -23.24 3.36 19.16
N ILE A 71 -23.14 3.63 17.85
CA ILE A 71 -23.87 2.91 16.82
C ILE A 71 -22.84 2.00 16.16
N ASN A 72 -22.94 0.69 16.42
CA ASN A 72 -22.11 -0.31 15.78
C ASN A 72 -23.01 -1.18 14.92
N THR A 73 -22.77 -1.17 13.62
CA THR A 73 -23.53 -1.94 12.64
C THR A 73 -23.06 -3.39 12.50
N ASP A 74 -21.90 -3.72 13.09
CA ASP A 74 -21.15 -4.96 12.78
C ASP A 74 -21.20 -5.97 13.94
N GLN A 75 -22.01 -5.74 14.98
CA GLN A 75 -21.99 -6.55 16.22
C GLN A 75 -22.34 -8.03 16.02
N ASP A 76 -22.97 -8.40 14.89
CA ASP A 76 -23.36 -9.78 14.56
C ASP A 76 -22.65 -10.36 13.33
N ASP A 77 -21.68 -9.64 12.74
CA ASP A 77 -21.03 -10.12 11.52
C ASP A 77 -19.92 -11.14 11.81
N LEU A 78 -20.08 -12.32 11.21
CA LEU A 78 -19.06 -13.39 11.19
C LEU A 78 -17.80 -12.98 10.41
N CYS A 79 -17.89 -11.94 9.57
CA CYS A 79 -16.85 -11.51 8.64
C CYS A 79 -16.63 -9.99 8.71
N ALA A 80 -15.38 -9.53 8.70
CA ALA A 80 -15.04 -8.09 8.79
C ALA A 80 -15.08 -7.34 7.44
N THR A 81 -15.62 -7.97 6.39
CA THR A 81 -15.64 -7.44 5.02
C THR A 81 -17.06 -7.36 4.49
N VAL A 82 -17.31 -6.42 3.57
CA VAL A 82 -18.64 -6.15 3.01
C VAL A 82 -19.28 -7.38 2.37
N GLU A 83 -20.60 -7.50 2.48
CA GLU A 83 -21.40 -8.51 1.80
C GLU A 83 -21.27 -8.36 0.26
N GLY A 84 -21.31 -9.47 -0.48
CA GLY A 84 -21.11 -9.48 -1.95
C GLY A 84 -19.65 -9.48 -2.43
N LEU A 85 -18.69 -9.31 -1.51
CA LEU A 85 -17.26 -9.39 -1.83
C LEU A 85 -16.78 -10.85 -1.96
N LYS A 86 -16.31 -11.22 -3.15
CA LYS A 86 -15.57 -12.46 -3.40
C LYS A 86 -14.07 -12.20 -3.30
N GLN A 87 -13.46 -12.67 -2.23
CA GLN A 87 -12.04 -12.40 -1.94
C GLN A 87 -11.21 -13.67 -1.88
N GLY A 88 -10.03 -13.61 -2.48
CA GLY A 88 -9.08 -14.70 -2.43
C GLY A 88 -7.63 -14.22 -2.49
N TYR A 89 -6.71 -15.17 -2.44
CA TYR A 89 -5.28 -14.90 -2.56
C TYR A 89 -4.62 -15.80 -3.60
N ALA A 90 -3.54 -15.31 -4.19
CA ALA A 90 -2.67 -16.06 -5.08
C ALA A 90 -1.23 -16.01 -4.56
N VAL A 91 -0.51 -17.12 -4.67
CA VAL A 91 0.92 -17.19 -4.31
C VAL A 91 1.74 -17.09 -5.58
N CYS A 92 2.68 -16.15 -5.63
CA CYS A 92 3.54 -15.92 -6.78
C CYS A 92 4.98 -15.70 -6.34
N GLN A 93 5.91 -16.42 -6.96
CA GLN A 93 7.33 -16.17 -6.74
C GLN A 93 7.70 -14.77 -7.26
N THR A 94 8.62 -14.11 -6.57
CA THR A 94 9.00 -12.70 -6.78
C THR A 94 9.28 -12.38 -8.25
N GLN A 95 10.03 -13.23 -8.95
CA GLN A 95 10.42 -13.02 -10.35
C GLN A 95 9.25 -13.06 -11.34
N TYR A 96 8.10 -13.64 -10.98
CA TYR A 96 6.95 -13.78 -11.88
C TYR A 96 5.85 -12.75 -11.60
N ARG A 97 6.01 -11.88 -10.59
CA ARG A 97 4.93 -10.98 -10.16
C ARG A 97 4.49 -10.02 -11.27
N LEU A 98 5.43 -9.44 -12.02
CA LEU A 98 5.08 -8.56 -13.15
C LEU A 98 4.30 -9.30 -14.25
N TRP A 99 4.63 -10.58 -14.50
CA TRP A 99 3.94 -11.46 -15.45
C TRP A 99 2.53 -11.81 -14.95
N TRP A 100 2.41 -12.06 -13.65
CA TRP A 100 1.13 -12.30 -12.98
C TRP A 100 0.21 -11.09 -13.14
N LEU A 101 0.69 -9.88 -12.86
CA LEU A 101 -0.12 -8.67 -12.99
C LEU A 101 -0.60 -8.45 -14.44
N HIS A 102 0.27 -8.66 -15.43
CA HIS A 102 -0.14 -8.59 -16.83
C HIS A 102 -1.25 -9.58 -17.17
N LYS A 103 -1.17 -10.82 -16.66
CA LYS A 103 -2.23 -11.82 -16.83
C LYS A 103 -3.54 -11.37 -16.20
N VAL A 104 -3.51 -10.85 -14.96
CA VAL A 104 -4.71 -10.34 -14.28
C VAL A 104 -5.37 -9.28 -15.15
N LEU A 105 -4.62 -8.24 -15.54
CA LEU A 105 -5.14 -7.12 -16.31
C LEU A 105 -5.67 -7.55 -17.68
N LYS A 106 -5.10 -8.59 -18.30
CA LYS A 106 -5.65 -9.17 -19.55
C LYS A 106 -6.95 -9.93 -19.32
N LYS A 107 -7.06 -10.70 -18.23
CA LYS A 107 -8.29 -11.42 -17.87
C LYS A 107 -9.39 -10.46 -17.45
N THR A 108 -9.05 -9.37 -16.79
CA THR A 108 -10.00 -8.36 -16.29
C THR A 108 -10.12 -7.16 -17.22
N LYS A 109 -9.76 -7.29 -18.50
CA LYS A 109 -9.73 -6.18 -19.46
C LYS A 109 -11.09 -5.54 -19.73
N GLN A 110 -12.18 -6.22 -19.40
CA GLN A 110 -13.57 -5.77 -19.56
C GLN A 110 -14.14 -5.15 -18.27
N PHE A 111 -13.28 -4.89 -17.30
CA PHE A 111 -13.68 -4.44 -15.97
C PHE A 111 -12.89 -3.20 -15.58
N LYS A 112 -13.45 -2.45 -14.64
CA LYS A 112 -12.76 -1.38 -13.92
C LYS A 112 -11.99 -2.01 -12.76
N VAL A 113 -10.67 -1.82 -12.75
CA VAL A 113 -9.77 -2.50 -11.81
C VAL A 113 -8.95 -1.49 -11.02
N MET A 114 -8.77 -1.71 -9.72
CA MET A 114 -7.78 -0.98 -8.92
C MET A 114 -6.65 -1.91 -8.50
N VAL A 115 -5.40 -1.46 -8.66
CA VAL A 115 -4.21 -2.22 -8.32
C VAL A 115 -3.41 -1.46 -7.26
N PHE A 116 -3.27 -2.06 -6.07
CA PHE A 116 -2.57 -1.45 -4.95
C PHE A 116 -1.10 -1.87 -4.87
N PHE A 117 -0.24 -0.86 -4.74
CA PHE A 117 1.21 -1.00 -4.57
C PHE A 117 1.67 -0.33 -3.26
N SER A 118 2.77 -0.84 -2.72
CA SER A 118 3.32 -0.44 -1.43
C SER A 118 4.08 0.89 -1.45
N SER A 119 4.45 1.41 -2.62
CA SER A 119 5.17 2.69 -2.74
C SER A 119 4.80 3.47 -3.99
N CYS A 120 4.90 4.80 -3.90
CA CYS A 120 4.68 5.69 -5.06
C CYS A 120 5.63 5.37 -6.22
N LYS A 121 6.88 5.01 -5.91
CA LYS A 121 7.89 4.67 -6.92
C LYS A 121 7.51 3.40 -7.68
N SER A 122 6.97 2.40 -6.97
CA SER A 122 6.43 1.19 -7.57
C SER A 122 5.24 1.48 -8.49
N VAL A 123 4.30 2.35 -8.07
CA VAL A 123 3.17 2.78 -8.91
C VAL A 123 3.66 3.36 -10.23
N VAL A 124 4.61 4.29 -10.21
CA VAL A 124 5.13 4.95 -11.41
C VAL A 124 5.84 3.95 -12.34
N PHE A 125 6.71 3.09 -11.80
CA PHE A 125 7.40 2.07 -12.60
C PHE A 125 6.42 1.14 -13.31
N HIS A 126 5.43 0.61 -12.59
CA HIS A 126 4.45 -0.30 -13.18
C HIS A 126 3.58 0.45 -14.20
N TYR A 127 3.12 1.66 -13.88
CA TYR A 127 2.33 2.48 -14.80
C TYR A 127 3.05 2.71 -16.13
N GLU A 128 4.29 3.20 -16.09
CA GLU A 128 5.12 3.43 -17.28
C GLU A 128 5.35 2.14 -18.07
N PHE A 129 5.64 1.03 -17.38
CA PHE A 129 5.84 -0.27 -18.02
C PHE A 129 4.59 -0.73 -18.77
N PHE A 130 3.44 -0.71 -18.09
CA PHE A 130 2.19 -1.24 -18.63
C PHE A 130 1.58 -0.35 -19.71
N GLN A 131 1.70 0.97 -19.56
CA GLN A 131 1.22 1.94 -20.54
C GLN A 131 2.09 1.91 -21.81
N LYS A 132 3.40 2.13 -21.68
CA LYS A 132 4.31 2.33 -22.83
C LYS A 132 4.68 1.03 -23.54
N TYR A 133 4.99 -0.03 -22.80
CA TYR A 133 5.53 -1.27 -23.37
C TYR A 133 4.50 -2.40 -23.47
N CYS A 134 3.48 -2.39 -22.60
CA CYS A 134 2.37 -3.34 -22.72
C CYS A 134 1.17 -2.81 -23.50
N GLN A 135 1.10 -1.49 -23.76
CA GLN A 135 0.00 -0.84 -24.47
C GLN A 135 -1.36 -1.15 -23.82
N MET A 136 -1.41 -1.06 -22.49
CA MET A 136 -2.63 -1.31 -21.71
C MET A 136 -3.24 0.01 -21.23
N ASN A 137 -4.57 0.05 -21.14
CA ASN A 137 -5.30 1.20 -20.63
C ASN A 137 -5.17 1.24 -19.10
N VAL A 138 -4.16 1.98 -18.63
CA VAL A 138 -3.85 2.13 -17.22
C VAL A 138 -3.72 3.61 -16.85
N LEU A 139 -4.12 3.95 -15.64
CA LEU A 139 -3.92 5.24 -14.99
C LEU A 139 -3.13 5.03 -13.70
N CYS A 140 -2.61 6.11 -13.10
CA CYS A 140 -2.02 6.01 -11.78
C CYS A 140 -2.35 7.17 -10.85
N ILE A 141 -2.49 6.89 -9.55
CA ILE A 141 -2.69 7.87 -8.48
C ILE A 141 -1.79 7.52 -7.29
N HIS A 142 -0.95 8.46 -6.87
CA HIS A 142 -0.11 8.29 -5.70
C HIS A 142 0.11 9.61 -4.94
N GLY A 143 0.55 9.52 -3.69
CA GLY A 143 0.63 10.68 -2.78
C GLY A 143 1.65 11.77 -3.14
N LYS A 144 2.42 11.61 -4.22
CA LYS A 144 3.34 12.64 -4.74
C LYS A 144 2.75 13.45 -5.90
N MET A 145 1.60 13.07 -6.42
CA MET A 145 0.88 13.86 -7.42
C MET A 145 0.25 15.07 -6.75
N ASN A 146 0.21 16.20 -7.47
CA ASN A 146 -0.52 17.37 -7.01
C ASN A 146 -2.04 17.11 -7.04
N GLN A 147 -2.80 17.94 -6.35
CA GLN A 147 -4.25 17.73 -6.22
C GLN A 147 -4.98 17.86 -7.57
N THR A 148 -4.54 18.76 -8.45
CA THR A 148 -5.15 18.98 -9.77
C THR A 148 -5.05 17.72 -10.64
N ASP A 149 -3.87 17.12 -10.73
CA ASP A 149 -3.62 15.91 -11.51
C ASP A 149 -4.38 14.71 -10.93
N ARG A 150 -4.46 14.63 -9.60
CA ARG A 150 -5.27 13.59 -8.93
C ARG A 150 -6.74 13.71 -9.32
N THR A 151 -7.32 14.90 -9.23
CA THR A 151 -8.73 15.14 -9.60
C THR A 151 -8.98 14.81 -11.08
N ALA A 152 -8.10 15.26 -11.98
CA ALA A 152 -8.21 14.97 -13.41
C ALA A 152 -8.16 13.46 -13.68
N THR A 153 -7.23 12.75 -13.05
CA THR A 153 -7.09 11.29 -13.21
C THR A 153 -8.31 10.53 -12.69
N ILE A 154 -8.89 10.95 -11.56
CA ILE A 154 -10.12 10.35 -11.02
C ILE A 154 -11.29 10.55 -11.99
N ASN A 155 -11.43 11.75 -12.56
CA ASN A 155 -12.50 12.03 -13.52
C ASN A 155 -12.37 11.14 -14.78
N ILE A 156 -11.16 11.01 -15.33
CA ILE A 156 -10.91 10.08 -16.45
C ILE A 156 -11.27 8.65 -16.04
N PHE A 157 -10.87 8.21 -14.85
CA PHE A 157 -11.21 6.87 -14.34
C PHE A 157 -12.72 6.67 -14.13
N TYR A 158 -13.45 7.74 -13.79
CA TYR A 158 -14.90 7.70 -13.63
C TYR A 158 -15.58 7.46 -14.98
N GLU A 159 -15.21 8.26 -15.98
CA GLU A 159 -15.82 8.26 -17.32
C GLU A 159 -15.38 7.08 -18.19
N THR A 160 -14.20 6.52 -17.94
CA THR A 160 -13.64 5.44 -18.76
C THR A 160 -14.05 4.07 -18.23
N GLU A 161 -14.68 3.27 -19.08
CA GLU A 161 -14.88 1.84 -18.85
C GLU A 161 -13.60 1.05 -19.19
N ASN A 162 -13.47 -0.18 -18.69
CA ASN A 162 -12.40 -1.10 -19.10
C ASN A 162 -10.98 -0.52 -18.86
N ILE A 163 -10.72 -0.08 -17.63
CA ILE A 163 -9.50 0.64 -17.27
C ILE A 163 -8.97 0.18 -15.91
N ALA A 164 -7.65 0.17 -15.75
CA ALA A 164 -7.00 -0.13 -14.48
C ALA A 164 -6.36 1.12 -13.86
N LEU A 165 -6.57 1.32 -12.56
CA LEU A 165 -5.96 2.38 -11.78
C LEU A 165 -4.89 1.82 -10.85
N PHE A 166 -3.64 2.20 -11.05
CA PHE A 166 -2.53 1.83 -10.19
C PHE A 166 -2.38 2.85 -9.08
N CYS A 167 -2.40 2.41 -7.82
CA CYS A 167 -2.42 3.34 -6.71
C CYS A 167 -1.69 2.84 -5.46
N THR A 168 -1.35 3.80 -4.59
CA THR A 168 -1.03 3.50 -3.19
C THR A 168 -2.28 3.64 -2.31
N ASP A 169 -2.13 3.43 -1.00
CA ASP A 169 -3.23 3.56 -0.02
C ASP A 169 -3.89 4.94 0.05
N VAL A 170 -3.32 5.95 -0.63
CA VAL A 170 -3.97 7.25 -0.80
C VAL A 170 -5.31 7.16 -1.54
N ALA A 171 -5.49 6.12 -2.36
CA ALA A 171 -6.73 5.86 -3.09
C ALA A 171 -7.67 4.87 -2.38
N ALA A 172 -7.21 4.24 -1.28
CA ALA A 172 -8.03 3.32 -0.51
C ALA A 172 -9.08 4.04 0.37
N ARG A 173 -8.88 5.33 0.66
CA ARG A 173 -9.70 6.10 1.61
C ARG A 173 -9.88 7.55 1.17
N GLY A 174 -11.00 8.17 1.52
CA GLY A 174 -11.26 9.61 1.33
C GLY A 174 -11.34 10.15 -0.10
N LEU A 175 -10.97 9.36 -1.12
CA LEU A 175 -11.22 9.68 -2.52
C LEU A 175 -12.57 9.10 -2.94
N ASP A 176 -13.39 9.94 -3.57
CA ASP A 176 -14.64 9.53 -4.19
C ASP A 176 -14.36 8.81 -5.51
N ILE A 177 -13.99 7.54 -5.39
CA ILE A 177 -13.77 6.63 -6.51
C ILE A 177 -15.02 5.74 -6.59
N PRO A 178 -15.63 5.61 -7.79
CA PRO A 178 -16.80 4.76 -7.98
C PRO A 178 -16.48 3.32 -7.63
N ALA A 179 -17.51 2.53 -7.34
CA ALA A 179 -17.36 1.10 -7.16
C ALA A 179 -16.63 0.50 -8.39
N VAL A 180 -15.59 -0.28 -8.14
CA VAL A 180 -14.84 -0.99 -9.18
C VAL A 180 -15.16 -2.48 -9.11
N ASP A 181 -14.96 -3.22 -10.20
CA ASP A 181 -15.30 -4.65 -10.25
C ASP A 181 -14.23 -5.52 -9.58
N TRP A 182 -12.98 -5.08 -9.64
CA TRP A 182 -11.82 -5.85 -9.18
C TRP A 182 -10.84 -5.00 -8.36
N ILE A 183 -10.46 -5.54 -7.20
CA ILE A 183 -9.35 -5.06 -6.39
C ILE A 183 -8.20 -6.05 -6.48
N VAL A 184 -7.05 -5.58 -6.92
CA VAL A 184 -5.80 -6.34 -6.98
C VAL A 184 -4.84 -5.76 -5.97
N GLN A 185 -4.63 -6.46 -4.87
CA GLN A 185 -3.62 -6.09 -3.88
C GLN A 185 -2.29 -6.69 -4.33
N PHE A 186 -1.64 -6.02 -5.29
CA PHE A 186 -0.40 -6.50 -5.88
C PHE A 186 0.72 -6.59 -4.85
N ASP A 187 0.79 -5.59 -3.97
CA ASP A 187 1.56 -5.66 -2.73
C ASP A 187 0.60 -5.88 -1.55
N PRO A 188 0.88 -6.83 -0.64
CA PRO A 188 0.03 -7.06 0.53
C PRO A 188 -0.08 -5.79 1.37
N PRO A 189 -1.22 -5.52 2.03
CA PRO A 189 -1.36 -4.38 2.90
C PRO A 189 -0.50 -4.52 4.17
N GLY A 190 -0.29 -3.41 4.89
CA GLY A 190 0.49 -3.40 6.12
C GLY A 190 -0.19 -4.08 7.31
N ASP A 191 -1.52 -4.07 7.34
CA ASP A 191 -2.37 -4.63 8.40
C ASP A 191 -3.79 -4.96 7.87
N ALA A 192 -4.62 -5.54 8.74
CA ALA A 192 -5.98 -5.98 8.42
C ALA A 192 -6.92 -4.80 8.13
N ASN A 193 -6.74 -3.66 8.81
CA ASN A 193 -7.53 -2.46 8.53
C ASN A 193 -7.24 -1.97 7.11
N GLU A 194 -5.97 -1.83 6.74
CA GLU A 194 -5.60 -1.47 5.37
C GLU A 194 -6.16 -2.45 4.33
N TYR A 195 -6.22 -3.75 4.62
CA TYR A 195 -6.91 -4.73 3.79
C TYR A 195 -8.39 -4.37 3.58
N ILE A 196 -9.17 -4.22 4.66
CA ILE A 196 -10.61 -3.94 4.63
C ILE A 196 -10.90 -2.70 3.79
N HIS A 197 -10.11 -1.65 3.98
CA HIS A 197 -10.29 -0.39 3.29
C HIS A 197 -9.94 -0.44 1.79
N ARG A 198 -8.95 -1.24 1.39
CA ARG A 198 -8.64 -1.49 -0.02
C ARG A 198 -9.78 -2.25 -0.70
N VAL A 199 -10.26 -3.33 -0.08
CA VAL A 199 -11.34 -4.14 -0.67
C VAL A 199 -12.68 -3.44 -0.63
N GLY A 200 -12.91 -2.53 0.34
CA GLY A 200 -14.10 -1.68 0.40
C GLY A 200 -14.22 -0.63 -0.72
N ARG A 201 -13.33 -0.65 -1.72
CA ARG A 201 -13.47 0.11 -2.98
C ARG A 201 -14.29 -0.65 -4.04
N THR A 202 -14.49 -1.96 -3.88
CA THR A 202 -15.44 -2.77 -4.67
C THR A 202 -16.66 -3.12 -3.82
N ALA A 203 -17.68 -3.77 -4.41
CA ALA A 203 -18.92 -4.15 -3.73
C ALA A 203 -19.54 -2.98 -2.91
N ARG A 204 -19.46 -1.75 -3.44
CA ARG A 204 -20.01 -0.57 -2.76
C ARG A 204 -21.46 -0.38 -3.17
N GLY A 205 -22.36 -0.36 -2.18
CA GLY A 205 -23.80 -0.21 -2.38
C GLY A 205 -24.56 -1.50 -2.11
N LEU A 206 -25.84 -1.35 -1.77
CA LEU A 206 -26.69 -2.48 -1.37
C LEU A 206 -26.89 -3.44 -2.56
N GLY A 207 -26.50 -4.72 -2.39
CA GLY A 207 -26.60 -5.75 -3.44
C GLY A 207 -25.54 -5.68 -4.54
N ALA A 208 -24.46 -4.91 -4.35
CA ALA A 208 -23.35 -4.86 -5.30
C ALA A 208 -22.38 -6.03 -5.09
N ASP A 209 -21.97 -6.67 -6.19
CA ASP A 209 -20.92 -7.70 -6.17
C ASP A 209 -19.55 -7.09 -6.46
N GLY A 210 -18.51 -7.72 -5.91
CA GLY A 210 -17.13 -7.27 -6.11
C GLY A 210 -16.13 -8.40 -5.97
N ASN A 211 -14.97 -8.26 -6.59
CA ASN A 211 -13.90 -9.27 -6.51
C ASN A 211 -12.62 -8.66 -5.96
N ALA A 212 -11.92 -9.39 -5.10
CA ALA A 212 -10.61 -9.03 -4.61
C ALA A 212 -9.63 -10.19 -4.72
N VAL A 213 -8.39 -9.89 -5.12
CA VAL A 213 -7.28 -10.83 -5.11
C VAL A 213 -6.07 -10.22 -4.41
N LEU A 214 -5.55 -10.95 -3.43
CA LEU A 214 -4.32 -10.64 -2.71
C LEU A 214 -3.16 -11.43 -3.30
N LEU A 215 -2.12 -10.75 -3.77
CA LEU A 215 -0.89 -11.40 -4.24
C LEU A 215 0.09 -11.53 -3.08
N LEU A 216 0.49 -12.75 -2.76
CA LEU A 216 1.48 -13.07 -1.73
C LEU A 216 2.70 -13.72 -2.35
N ARG A 217 3.89 -13.44 -1.81
CA ARG A 217 5.06 -14.28 -2.03
C ARG A 217 4.96 -15.56 -1.19
N PRO A 218 5.68 -16.65 -1.53
CA PRO A 218 5.67 -17.88 -0.75
C PRO A 218 5.98 -17.66 0.74
N GLU A 219 6.87 -16.71 1.05
CA GLU A 219 7.27 -16.37 2.42
C GLU A 219 6.20 -15.55 3.17
N GLU A 220 5.23 -14.97 2.46
CA GLU A 220 4.20 -14.09 3.02
C GLU A 220 2.87 -14.80 3.29
N VAL A 221 2.78 -16.11 3.04
CA VAL A 221 1.54 -16.89 3.18
C VAL A 221 0.96 -16.82 4.61
N GLY A 222 1.81 -16.68 5.64
CA GLY A 222 1.37 -16.46 7.02
C GLY A 222 0.54 -15.19 7.24
N PHE A 223 0.49 -14.27 6.25
CA PHE A 223 -0.44 -13.14 6.28
C PHE A 223 -1.91 -13.57 6.19
N VAL A 224 -2.20 -14.72 5.56
CA VAL A 224 -3.57 -15.27 5.51
C VAL A 224 -4.05 -15.64 6.91
N ASP A 225 -3.20 -16.26 7.72
CA ASP A 225 -3.55 -16.60 9.10
C ASP A 225 -3.76 -15.35 9.95
N TYR A 226 -2.93 -14.33 9.77
CA TYR A 226 -3.10 -13.01 10.41
C TYR A 226 -4.43 -12.33 10.03
N LEU A 227 -4.84 -12.41 8.75
CA LEU A 227 -6.15 -11.90 8.31
C LEU A 227 -7.29 -12.68 8.94
N LYS A 228 -7.16 -14.01 9.07
CA LYS A 228 -8.16 -14.88 9.70
C LYS A 228 -8.39 -14.54 11.17
N GLU A 229 -7.34 -14.19 11.92
CA GLU A 229 -7.45 -13.69 13.30
C GLU A 229 -8.30 -12.40 13.38
N SER A 230 -8.30 -11.61 12.31
CA SER A 230 -9.13 -10.40 12.16
C SER A 230 -10.50 -10.68 11.53
N LYS A 231 -10.95 -11.94 11.49
CA LYS A 231 -12.19 -12.40 10.84
C LYS A 231 -12.28 -12.08 9.34
N ILE A 232 -11.14 -12.03 8.66
CA ILE A 232 -11.05 -11.86 7.20
C ILE A 232 -10.66 -13.22 6.61
N TYR A 233 -11.60 -13.85 5.92
CA TYR A 233 -11.40 -15.18 5.31
C TYR A 233 -11.15 -15.01 3.81
N VAL A 234 -10.01 -15.51 3.33
CA VAL A 234 -9.62 -15.47 1.91
C VAL A 234 -9.31 -16.87 1.40
N ASP A 235 -9.93 -17.24 0.28
CA ASP A 235 -9.71 -18.54 -0.34
C ASP A 235 -8.51 -18.52 -1.30
N LYS A 236 -7.82 -19.66 -1.42
CA LYS A 236 -6.70 -19.78 -2.35
C LYS A 236 -7.22 -19.90 -3.78
N TYR A 237 -6.76 -19.01 -4.66
CA TYR A 237 -7.03 -19.12 -6.09
C TYR A 237 -5.95 -19.97 -6.78
N GLU A 238 -6.30 -21.20 -7.14
CA GLU A 238 -5.38 -22.15 -7.78
C GLU A 238 -5.08 -21.85 -9.27
N SER A 239 -5.94 -21.09 -9.96
CA SER A 239 -5.92 -20.98 -11.44
C SER A 239 -4.93 -19.95 -12.04
N TRP A 240 -3.81 -19.67 -11.37
CA TRP A 240 -2.93 -18.56 -11.73
C TRP A 240 -1.55 -18.94 -12.26
N ASP A 241 -1.13 -20.21 -12.25
CA ASP A 241 0.27 -20.62 -12.49
C ASP A 241 0.86 -20.39 -13.89
N SER A 242 0.02 -20.22 -14.92
CA SER A 242 0.49 -19.97 -16.29
C SER A 242 0.54 -18.46 -16.60
N TYR A 243 1.73 -17.89 -16.83
CA TYR A 243 1.91 -16.46 -17.13
C TYR A 243 2.51 -16.22 -18.52
N TYR A 244 2.18 -15.08 -19.15
CA TYR A 244 2.79 -14.67 -20.41
C TYR A 244 4.19 -14.12 -20.17
N ASN A 245 5.19 -14.61 -20.92
CA ASN A 245 6.56 -14.16 -20.73
C ASN A 245 6.78 -12.71 -21.20
N LEU A 246 6.93 -11.77 -20.27
CA LEU A 246 7.19 -10.36 -20.53
C LEU A 246 8.68 -9.99 -20.67
N GLN A 247 9.62 -10.95 -20.59
CA GLN A 247 11.05 -10.67 -20.56
C GLN A 247 11.49 -9.77 -21.73
N LYS A 248 11.07 -10.07 -22.96
CA LYS A 248 11.41 -9.24 -24.13
C LYS A 248 10.94 -7.79 -24.02
N LYS A 249 9.74 -7.56 -23.48
CA LYS A 249 9.19 -6.21 -23.25
C LYS A 249 9.95 -5.51 -22.14
N LEU A 250 10.29 -6.24 -21.08
CA LEU A 250 11.12 -5.72 -19.98
C LEU A 250 12.51 -5.36 -20.47
N ASP A 251 13.17 -6.20 -21.26
CA ASP A 251 14.49 -5.92 -21.85
C ASP A 251 14.45 -4.68 -22.76
N THR A 252 13.37 -4.53 -23.53
CA THR A 252 13.13 -3.33 -24.36
C THR A 252 12.97 -2.09 -23.48
N ALA A 253 12.23 -2.20 -22.37
CA ALA A 253 12.07 -1.10 -21.42
C ALA A 253 13.38 -0.73 -20.73
N MET A 254 14.17 -1.72 -20.33
CA MET A 254 15.48 -1.54 -19.69
C MET A 254 16.56 -1.02 -20.65
N SER A 255 16.26 -0.87 -21.94
CA SER A 255 17.12 -0.15 -22.89
C SER A 255 16.96 1.37 -22.82
N ASP A 256 15.90 1.87 -22.15
CA ASP A 256 15.65 3.29 -21.90
C ASP A 256 16.23 3.70 -20.54
N SER A 257 17.24 4.59 -20.53
CA SER A 257 17.91 5.06 -19.31
C SER A 257 16.95 5.68 -18.29
N ASN A 258 15.88 6.35 -18.74
CA ASN A 258 14.90 6.93 -17.83
C ASN A 258 14.10 5.81 -17.13
N PHE A 259 13.73 4.77 -17.88
CA PHE A 259 13.03 3.62 -17.31
C PHE A 259 13.92 2.81 -16.35
N VAL A 260 15.23 2.70 -16.63
CA VAL A 260 16.19 2.10 -15.69
C VAL A 260 16.22 2.85 -14.36
N ASN A 261 16.21 4.19 -14.39
CA ASN A 261 16.14 4.98 -13.15
C ASN A 261 14.84 4.73 -12.38
N LEU A 262 13.70 4.63 -13.08
CA LEU A 262 12.42 4.25 -12.46
C LEU A 262 12.48 2.86 -11.82
N ALA A 263 13.15 1.89 -12.46
CA ALA A 263 13.32 0.54 -11.93
C ALA A 263 14.15 0.54 -10.63
N ILE A 264 15.28 1.28 -10.61
CA ILE A 264 16.11 1.46 -9.40
C ILE A 264 15.28 2.09 -8.29
N GLU A 265 14.57 3.16 -8.61
CA GLU A 265 13.70 3.86 -7.68
C GLU A 265 12.60 2.96 -7.12
N ALA A 266 11.90 2.20 -7.97
CA ALA A 266 10.84 1.28 -7.56
C ALA A 266 11.37 0.16 -6.66
N PHE A 267 12.54 -0.39 -6.97
CA PHE A 267 13.23 -1.36 -6.13
C PHE A 267 13.50 -0.80 -4.73
N GLU A 268 14.12 0.39 -4.64
CA GLU A 268 14.36 1.05 -3.36
C GLU A 268 13.06 1.32 -2.59
N GLY A 269 12.04 1.79 -3.31
CA GLY A 269 10.73 2.11 -2.75
C GLY A 269 10.07 0.88 -2.13
N TYR A 270 10.16 -0.27 -2.82
CA TYR A 270 9.64 -1.54 -2.34
C TYR A 270 10.40 -2.04 -1.10
N VAL A 271 11.74 -2.01 -1.12
CA VAL A 271 12.58 -2.42 0.01
C VAL A 271 12.29 -1.57 1.24
N ARG A 272 12.22 -0.24 1.09
CA ARG A 272 11.88 0.68 2.20
C ARG A 272 10.45 0.46 2.70
N ALA A 273 9.50 0.18 1.80
CA ALA A 273 8.12 -0.11 2.20
C ALA A 273 8.04 -1.39 3.05
N LEU A 274 8.76 -2.46 2.70
CA LEU A 274 8.87 -3.66 3.54
C LEU A 274 9.58 -3.38 4.87
N GLU A 275 10.64 -2.57 4.85
CA GLU A 275 11.42 -2.20 6.04
C GLU A 275 10.58 -1.50 7.11
N VAL A 276 9.52 -0.77 6.75
CA VAL A 276 8.66 -0.09 7.73
C VAL A 276 7.45 -0.92 8.18
N ARG A 277 7.21 -2.11 7.61
CA ARG A 277 6.07 -2.96 8.00
C ARG A 277 6.18 -3.47 9.43
N LYS A 278 5.06 -3.58 10.14
CA LYS A 278 5.02 -4.02 11.54
C LYS A 278 5.22 -5.53 11.69
N LEU A 279 4.60 -6.33 10.82
CA LEU A 279 4.62 -7.81 10.88
C LEU A 279 5.94 -8.37 10.34
N LYS A 280 7.05 -8.18 11.09
CA LYS A 280 8.41 -8.58 10.67
C LYS A 280 8.60 -10.08 10.47
N GLN A 281 7.79 -10.89 11.14
CA GLN A 281 7.78 -12.34 11.00
C GLN A 281 7.24 -12.80 9.63
N ILE A 282 6.32 -12.02 9.03
CA ILE A 282 5.75 -12.28 7.71
C ILE A 282 6.52 -11.51 6.63
N PHE A 283 6.68 -10.19 6.82
CA PHE A 283 7.36 -9.30 5.89
C PHE A 283 8.84 -9.14 6.27
N ASN A 284 9.55 -10.27 6.26
CA ASN A 284 10.93 -10.32 6.68
C ASN A 284 11.88 -9.95 5.52
N LEU A 285 12.58 -8.83 5.67
CA LEU A 285 13.55 -8.36 4.68
C LEU A 285 14.86 -9.17 4.71
N LEU A 286 15.20 -9.78 5.85
CA LEU A 286 16.44 -10.54 6.00
C LEU A 286 16.42 -11.87 5.24
N THR A 287 15.23 -12.45 5.06
CA THR A 287 15.05 -13.71 4.34
C THR A 287 14.78 -13.49 2.85
N MET A 288 14.67 -12.23 2.41
CA MET A 288 14.35 -11.90 1.03
C MET A 288 15.61 -11.91 0.15
N ASP A 289 15.54 -12.64 -0.95
CA ASP A 289 16.56 -12.58 -2.00
C ASP A 289 16.44 -11.25 -2.77
N LEU A 290 17.34 -10.32 -2.45
CA LEU A 290 17.38 -8.98 -3.06
C LEU A 290 17.82 -9.01 -4.52
N ASP A 291 18.58 -10.03 -4.93
CA ASP A 291 19.03 -10.17 -6.32
C ASP A 291 17.87 -10.66 -7.21
N VAL A 292 17.06 -11.61 -6.71
CA VAL A 292 15.80 -12.00 -7.37
C VAL A 292 14.83 -10.83 -7.43
N LEU A 293 14.71 -10.05 -6.35
CA LEU A 293 13.87 -8.86 -6.35
C LEU A 293 14.35 -7.84 -7.40
N ALA A 294 15.65 -7.55 -7.47
CA ALA A 294 16.20 -6.62 -8.45
C ALA A 294 15.89 -7.09 -9.89
N ARG A 295 16.10 -8.37 -10.18
CA ARG A 295 15.74 -8.97 -11.48
C ARG A 295 14.25 -8.88 -11.80
N SER A 296 13.37 -8.92 -10.79
CA SER A 296 11.92 -8.74 -11.00
C SER A 296 11.54 -7.34 -11.50
N PHE A 297 12.38 -6.33 -11.25
CA PHE A 297 12.28 -4.97 -11.84
C PHE A 297 13.07 -4.82 -13.16
N GLY A 298 13.70 -5.89 -13.65
CA GLY A 298 14.53 -5.89 -14.86
C GLY A 298 16.00 -5.51 -14.64
N LEU A 299 16.41 -5.28 -13.38
CA LEU A 299 17.78 -4.88 -13.06
C LEU A 299 18.72 -6.10 -13.11
N LYS A 300 19.88 -5.93 -13.74
CA LYS A 300 20.91 -6.98 -13.82
C LYS A 300 21.60 -7.22 -12.49
N GLU A 301 21.82 -6.14 -11.74
CA GLU A 301 22.46 -6.14 -10.43
C GLU A 301 21.57 -5.37 -9.45
N LYS A 302 21.59 -5.78 -8.17
CA LYS A 302 20.85 -5.07 -7.14
C LYS A 302 21.48 -3.69 -6.90
N PRO A 303 20.67 -2.61 -6.85
CA PRO A 303 21.15 -1.30 -6.42
C PRO A 303 21.65 -1.32 -4.97
N ASP A 304 22.57 -0.42 -4.64
CA ASP A 304 22.98 -0.19 -3.26
C ASP A 304 21.86 0.53 -2.50
N VAL A 305 21.29 -0.17 -1.51
CA VAL A 305 20.25 0.39 -0.64
C VAL A 305 20.75 0.35 0.80
N ASP A 306 20.81 1.52 1.43
CA ASP A 306 21.09 1.64 2.85
C ASP A 306 19.87 1.15 3.67
N ILE A 307 19.84 -0.15 3.93
CA ILE A 307 18.83 -0.77 4.78
C ILE A 307 19.22 -0.53 6.24
N ARG A 308 18.41 0.22 6.99
CA ARG A 308 18.57 0.47 8.44
C ARG A 308 17.84 -0.62 9.21
N ILE A 309 18.30 -1.86 9.09
CA ILE A 309 17.72 -2.98 9.84
C ILE A 309 17.87 -2.69 11.34
N GLY A 310 16.73 -2.57 12.04
CA GLY A 310 16.62 -2.29 13.47
C GLY A 310 17.10 -3.42 14.39
N PHE A 311 18.26 -4.01 14.10
CA PHE A 311 19.04 -4.71 15.10
C PHE A 311 20.07 -3.73 15.68
N SER A 312 20.14 -3.72 17.01
CA SER A 312 21.15 -3.04 17.83
C SER A 312 22.50 -2.90 17.12
N LYS A 313 23.13 -1.73 17.28
CA LYS A 313 24.50 -1.40 16.84
C LYS A 313 25.55 -2.37 17.41
N LYS A 314 25.56 -3.64 17.01
CA LYS A 314 26.57 -4.65 17.35
C LYS A 314 26.63 -5.76 16.29
N HIS A 315 26.87 -5.40 15.03
CA HIS A 315 27.81 -6.11 14.15
C HIS A 315 27.79 -5.53 12.73
N ARG A 316 28.73 -4.61 12.47
CA ARG A 316 29.40 -4.47 11.16
C ARG A 316 30.77 -3.87 11.45
N PRO A 317 31.88 -4.62 11.39
CA PRO A 317 33.18 -4.00 11.43
C PRO A 317 33.42 -3.36 10.05
N ARG A 318 32.93 -2.13 9.86
CA ARG A 318 33.30 -1.25 8.73
C ARG A 318 34.79 -0.88 8.72
N LYS A 319 35.61 -1.43 9.64
CA LYS A 319 37.06 -1.25 9.72
C LYS A 319 37.90 -2.43 9.18
N ARG A 320 37.31 -3.59 8.84
CA ARG A 320 38.11 -4.76 8.42
C ARG A 320 38.49 -4.79 6.93
N MET A 321 37.70 -4.21 6.02
CA MET A 321 38.07 -4.13 4.59
C MET A 321 39.14 -3.08 4.30
N ALA A 322 39.14 -1.94 4.99
CA ALA A 322 40.18 -0.92 4.82
C ALA A 322 41.55 -1.41 5.34
N ALA A 323 41.57 -2.21 6.42
CA ALA A 323 42.79 -2.83 6.94
C ALA A 323 43.33 -3.95 6.03
N ILE A 324 42.44 -4.73 5.39
CA ILE A 324 42.85 -5.78 4.45
C ILE A 324 43.39 -5.17 3.14
N LEU A 325 42.77 -4.10 2.63
CA LEU A 325 43.25 -3.39 1.44
C LEU A 325 44.55 -2.62 1.70
N ALA A 326 44.78 -2.09 2.90
CA ALA A 326 46.06 -1.47 3.27
C ALA A 326 47.19 -2.52 3.46
N SER A 327 46.88 -3.74 3.93
CA SER A 327 47.88 -4.80 4.10
C SER A 327 48.34 -5.48 2.80
N GLN A 328 47.57 -5.34 1.71
CA GLN A 328 47.91 -5.90 0.40
C GLN A 328 48.72 -4.95 -0.49
N SER A 329 48.81 -3.66 -0.16
CA SER A 329 49.69 -2.71 -0.85
C SER A 329 51.15 -2.78 -0.36
N ASP A 330 51.40 -3.22 0.88
CA ASP A 330 52.76 -3.26 1.44
C ASP A 330 53.53 -4.54 1.08
N THR A 331 52.86 -5.61 0.66
CA THR A 331 53.50 -6.87 0.26
C THR A 331 53.96 -6.91 -1.21
N LYS A 332 53.58 -5.93 -2.04
CA LYS A 332 54.05 -5.81 -3.44
C LYS A 332 55.27 -4.90 -3.65
N LYS A 333 55.77 -4.22 -2.60
CA LYS A 333 57.00 -3.41 -2.65
C LYS A 333 58.26 -4.09 -2.08
N ALA A 334 58.14 -5.31 -1.55
CA ALA A 334 59.26 -6.06 -0.96
C ALA A 334 59.76 -7.23 -1.83
N LYS A 335 59.34 -7.33 -3.09
CA LYS A 335 59.88 -8.27 -4.09
C LYS A 335 60.04 -7.58 -5.45
N SER A 336 60.98 -6.65 -5.53
CA SER A 336 61.77 -6.38 -6.74
C SER A 336 63.21 -6.10 -6.33
#